data_AF-A0A852DP20-F1
#
_entry.id   AF-A0A852DP20-F1
#
_cell.length_a   1.000
_cell.length_b   1.000
_cell.length_c   1.000
_cell.angle_alpha   90.00
_cell.angle_beta   90.00
_cell.angle_gamma   90.00
#
_symmetry.space_group_name_H-M   'P 1'
#
loop_
_entity.id
_entity.type
_entity.pdbx_description
1 polymer ?
#
loop_
_entity_poly.entity_id
_entity_poly.type
_entity_poly.pdbx_seq_one_letter_code
_entity_poly.pdbx_strand_id
1 'polypeptide(L)'
;PPCNPGFAKGNSSTCQPCPYGFYSNGSACLSCPEGTEPVLGLEYKWWNVLPPNMETTVLSGINFEYKGIAGSWEVAGDYIYTAAGASDSDFMILTLVVPGFSPPSPVLEDTESREVARITFVFETLCSIGCELYFMVGVNSHTNTPVETWTGSTGKQSYTYLVEKNATMSFTWAFQRTPYHEAGRRFTSDVAKLYSINVTNVQGGVASFCRRCAPQPTGSCAPCSPGSAVDPSSGTCQPCPPGTYLRGHPSDGTPTCHPCGPGTRSNQLRSLCYNNCSLALALPGRMLHFEFPSLGQGAGVGTGPSFTPKGLRYSHHFRLSLCGHQGRKMASCADNVTAGLGGPARVVTSYVCQAILVPPDVTSARAAVSSQPVSLGDHLLGVTTSSVLDGIVSPPELFPPSHPDLPDIIFFFRSNDMTQPCSGGRATTIRLRCDPLRVGTGTLAVPSKCPEGTCDGCTFHFLWVTAEGCPRCSSSHHRPIVGACIGGVQKTTYVWREPRLCHGGDALPPQVIQACRSVDFWLKVGISTGTCVAVLLAALAAYFWKKTQKLEYKYSKLVMDAAARETDATSPDSCAIMEGEDAEDELLFATEMSLFGKLKALTAKRMPDGFDSVPLKTSSSSTDREL
;
A
#
# COMPACT_ATOMS: atom_id res chain seq x y z
N PRO A 1 -31.49 -22.84 34.62
CA PRO A 1 -30.74 -22.10 33.58
C PRO A 1 -31.33 -20.72 33.21
N PRO A 2 -30.49 -19.75 32.82
CA PRO A 2 -30.91 -18.46 32.25
C PRO A 2 -31.48 -18.63 30.82
N CYS A 3 -32.31 -17.68 30.39
CA CYS A 3 -32.82 -17.61 29.01
C CYS A 3 -31.81 -16.94 28.09
N ASN A 4 -31.82 -17.20 26.78
CA ASN A 4 -30.96 -16.48 25.83
C ASN A 4 -31.11 -14.95 25.97
N PRO A 5 -30.05 -14.15 25.72
CA PRO A 5 -30.15 -12.70 25.72
C PRO A 5 -31.29 -12.20 24.80
N GLY A 6 -32.01 -11.18 25.25
CA GLY A 6 -33.26 -10.70 24.65
C GLY A 6 -34.52 -11.48 25.06
N PHE A 7 -34.38 -12.56 25.83
CA PHE A 7 -35.49 -13.31 26.40
C PHE A 7 -35.50 -13.21 27.94
N ALA A 8 -36.66 -13.41 28.53
CA ALA A 8 -36.83 -13.50 29.98
C ALA A 8 -37.75 -14.68 30.33
N LYS A 9 -37.68 -15.15 31.57
CA LYS A 9 -38.59 -16.20 32.04
C LYS A 9 -40.00 -15.64 32.19
N GLY A 10 -40.94 -16.20 31.43
CA GLY A 10 -42.37 -15.93 31.61
C GLY A 10 -42.96 -16.68 32.80
N ASN A 11 -44.24 -16.41 33.09
CA ASN A 11 -44.98 -17.01 34.21
C ASN A 11 -45.03 -18.55 34.16
N SER A 12 -44.96 -19.13 32.96
CA SER A 12 -44.93 -20.58 32.71
C SER A 12 -43.54 -21.21 32.80
N SER A 13 -42.54 -20.50 33.32
CA SER A 13 -41.11 -20.89 33.35
C SER A 13 -40.44 -21.09 31.97
N THR A 14 -41.16 -20.81 30.88
CA THR A 14 -40.65 -20.80 29.51
C THR A 14 -40.02 -19.46 29.17
N CYS A 15 -38.97 -19.47 28.36
CA CYS A 15 -38.32 -18.24 27.90
C CYS A 15 -39.19 -17.56 26.84
N GLN A 16 -39.57 -16.31 27.09
CA GLN A 16 -40.39 -15.49 26.20
C GLN A 16 -39.57 -14.29 25.71
N PRO A 17 -39.78 -13.86 24.44
CA PRO A 17 -39.07 -12.70 23.89
C PRO A 17 -39.51 -11.42 24.61
N CYS A 18 -38.56 -10.53 24.90
CA CYS A 18 -38.88 -9.22 25.43
C CYS A 18 -39.59 -8.35 24.36
N PRO A 19 -40.59 -7.54 24.75
CA PRO A 19 -41.28 -6.66 23.82
C PRO A 19 -40.36 -5.57 23.29
N TYR A 20 -40.72 -4.97 22.15
CA TYR A 20 -39.96 -3.87 21.57
C TYR A 20 -39.84 -2.70 22.55
N GLY A 21 -38.65 -2.10 22.63
CA GLY A 21 -38.29 -1.06 23.61
C GLY A 21 -37.65 -1.62 24.90
N PHE A 22 -37.53 -2.94 25.02
CA PHE A 22 -36.90 -3.60 26.17
C PHE A 22 -35.66 -4.41 25.73
N TYR A 23 -34.75 -4.64 26.67
CA TYR A 23 -33.60 -5.53 26.51
C TYR A 23 -33.49 -6.50 27.69
N SER A 24 -32.78 -7.60 27.50
CA SER A 24 -32.54 -8.58 28.57
C SER A 24 -31.19 -9.27 28.39
N ASN A 25 -30.48 -9.49 29.50
CA ASN A 25 -29.30 -10.34 29.54
C ASN A 25 -29.63 -11.83 29.79
N GLY A 26 -30.91 -12.22 29.71
CA GLY A 26 -31.39 -13.57 29.98
C GLY A 26 -32.12 -13.75 31.32
N SER A 27 -32.29 -12.67 32.08
CA SER A 27 -32.96 -12.66 33.39
C SER A 27 -34.36 -12.05 33.32
N ALA A 28 -34.45 -10.72 33.24
CA ALA A 28 -35.69 -9.94 33.17
C ALA A 28 -35.64 -8.92 32.01
N CYS A 29 -36.80 -8.61 31.46
CA CYS A 29 -36.92 -7.55 30.46
C CYS A 29 -36.86 -6.18 31.15
N LEU A 30 -35.87 -5.37 30.80
CA LEU A 30 -35.68 -4.01 31.29
C LEU A 30 -35.97 -3.02 30.16
N SER A 31 -36.66 -1.91 30.45
CA SER A 31 -36.91 -0.87 29.46
C SER A 31 -35.60 -0.21 29.05
N CYS A 32 -35.43 0.06 27.76
CA CYS A 32 -34.30 0.85 27.29
C CYS A 32 -34.29 2.23 27.97
N PRO A 33 -33.15 2.71 28.49
CA PRO A 33 -33.02 4.06 29.02
C PRO A 33 -33.43 5.14 28.01
N GLU A 34 -33.85 6.30 28.49
CA GLU A 34 -34.13 7.45 27.61
C GLU A 34 -32.92 7.81 26.73
N GLY A 35 -33.18 8.15 25.46
CA GLY A 35 -32.12 8.40 24.47
C GLY A 35 -31.41 7.15 23.95
N THR A 36 -31.97 5.96 24.19
CA THR A 36 -31.48 4.70 23.65
C THR A 36 -32.57 3.92 22.91
N GLU A 37 -32.15 3.05 21.98
CA GLU A 37 -33.02 2.13 21.26
C GLU A 37 -32.51 0.68 21.39
N PRO A 38 -33.40 -0.32 21.39
CA PRO A 38 -33.01 -1.72 21.43
C PRO A 38 -32.30 -2.13 20.13
N VAL A 39 -31.15 -2.81 20.25
CA VAL A 39 -30.44 -3.38 19.09
C VAL A 39 -31.03 -4.74 18.75
N LEU A 40 -31.82 -4.79 17.67
CA LEU A 40 -32.52 -6.02 17.27
C LEU A 40 -31.56 -7.05 16.64
N GLY A 41 -31.63 -8.27 17.15
CA GLY A 41 -30.85 -9.41 16.69
C GLY A 41 -31.31 -10.71 17.33
N LEU A 42 -30.50 -11.75 17.16
CA LEU A 42 -30.67 -13.05 17.82
C LEU A 42 -29.31 -13.45 18.38
N GLU A 43 -29.23 -13.63 19.69
CA GLU A 43 -28.01 -14.08 20.37
C GLU A 43 -28.31 -15.39 21.10
N TYR A 44 -27.94 -16.51 20.50
CA TYR A 44 -28.09 -17.84 21.07
C TYR A 44 -26.77 -18.31 21.67
N LYS A 45 -26.78 -18.56 22.98
CA LYS A 45 -25.60 -18.97 23.75
C LYS A 45 -25.92 -20.05 24.77
N TRP A 46 -27.14 -20.06 25.30
CA TRP A 46 -27.64 -21.07 26.23
C TRP A 46 -28.65 -21.97 25.51
N TRP A 47 -28.27 -23.23 25.36
CA TRP A 47 -28.99 -24.26 24.62
C TRP A 47 -29.76 -25.14 25.60
N ASN A 48 -30.80 -24.58 26.21
CA ASN A 48 -31.71 -25.36 27.07
C ASN A 48 -32.79 -26.06 26.25
N VAL A 49 -33.26 -25.38 25.21
CA VAL A 49 -34.28 -25.81 24.25
C VAL A 49 -33.88 -25.23 22.90
N LEU A 50 -34.15 -25.95 21.81
CA LEU A 50 -33.92 -25.43 20.47
C LEU A 50 -34.87 -24.25 20.18
N PRO A 51 -34.38 -23.09 19.69
CA PRO A 51 -35.23 -21.95 19.36
C PRO A 51 -36.33 -22.31 18.34
N PRO A 52 -37.50 -21.66 18.39
CA PRO A 52 -38.64 -21.99 17.52
C PRO A 52 -38.40 -21.67 16.04
N ASN A 53 -37.42 -20.83 15.73
CA ASN A 53 -36.99 -20.52 14.36
C ASN A 53 -35.85 -21.42 13.86
N MET A 54 -35.56 -22.50 14.57
CA MET A 54 -34.64 -23.54 14.15
C MET A 54 -35.37 -24.85 13.92
N GLU A 55 -34.98 -25.56 12.86
CA GLU A 55 -35.48 -26.89 12.52
C GLU A 55 -34.30 -27.85 12.37
N THR A 56 -34.50 -29.09 12.83
CA THR A 56 -33.53 -30.18 12.72
C THR A 56 -34.08 -31.25 11.79
N THR A 57 -33.30 -31.64 10.79
CA THR A 57 -33.65 -32.70 9.83
C THR A 57 -32.49 -33.67 9.64
N VAL A 58 -32.81 -34.90 9.24
CA VAL A 58 -31.83 -35.91 8.82
C VAL A 58 -32.09 -36.23 7.36
N LEU A 59 -31.03 -36.19 6.55
CA LEU A 59 -31.10 -36.65 5.15
C LEU A 59 -30.23 -37.91 5.00
N SER A 60 -30.91 -39.04 4.85
CA SER A 60 -30.27 -40.33 4.54
C SER A 60 -30.25 -40.58 3.04
N GLY A 61 -29.22 -41.27 2.53
CA GLY A 61 -29.08 -41.64 1.11
C GLY A 61 -30.22 -42.51 0.53
N ILE A 62 -31.17 -42.92 1.37
CA ILE A 62 -32.41 -43.64 1.02
C ILE A 62 -33.64 -42.73 1.15
N ASN A 63 -33.73 -41.69 0.31
CA ASN A 63 -34.94 -40.97 -0.12
C ASN A 63 -36.05 -40.57 0.89
N PHE A 64 -35.81 -40.60 2.20
CA PHE A 64 -36.76 -40.12 3.19
C PHE A 64 -36.14 -38.96 3.98
N GLU A 65 -36.62 -37.76 3.67
CA GLU A 65 -36.46 -36.59 4.53
C GLU A 65 -37.34 -36.82 5.78
N TYR A 66 -36.73 -37.30 6.86
CA TYR A 66 -37.45 -37.49 8.12
C TYR A 66 -37.56 -36.14 8.84
N LYS A 67 -38.61 -35.37 8.54
CA LYS A 67 -38.96 -34.19 9.33
C LYS A 67 -39.47 -34.60 10.71
N GLY A 68 -38.89 -34.04 11.77
CA GLY A 68 -39.40 -34.19 13.14
C GLY A 68 -38.92 -35.41 13.92
N ILE A 69 -37.92 -36.17 13.44
CA ILE A 69 -37.23 -37.12 14.32
C ILE A 69 -36.29 -36.33 15.24
N ALA A 70 -36.56 -36.41 16.55
CA ALA A 70 -35.60 -36.04 17.58
C ALA A 70 -34.29 -36.83 17.35
N GLY A 71 -33.19 -36.13 17.05
CA GLY A 71 -31.88 -36.79 16.94
C GLY A 71 -30.99 -36.40 15.75
N SER A 72 -31.20 -35.25 15.09
CA SER A 72 -30.17 -34.71 14.17
C SER A 72 -29.23 -33.76 14.94
N TRP A 73 -29.76 -32.71 15.55
CA TRP A 73 -29.05 -31.85 16.49
C TRP A 73 -29.74 -31.85 17.85
N GLU A 74 -28.96 -32.06 18.90
CA GLU A 74 -29.42 -32.12 20.29
C GLU A 74 -28.79 -31.01 21.13
N VAL A 75 -29.51 -30.60 22.17
CA VAL A 75 -29.08 -29.56 23.11
C VAL A 75 -28.28 -30.16 24.26
N ALA A 76 -27.19 -29.52 24.65
CA ALA A 76 -26.32 -29.93 25.76
C ALA A 76 -26.00 -28.76 26.71
N GLY A 77 -26.92 -27.81 26.87
CA GLY A 77 -26.77 -26.65 27.76
C GLY A 77 -25.84 -25.58 27.18
N ASP A 78 -24.56 -25.90 27.04
CA ASP A 78 -23.49 -24.96 26.64
C ASP A 78 -23.24 -24.96 25.13
N TYR A 79 -23.75 -25.98 24.44
CA TYR A 79 -23.67 -26.16 23.00
C TYR A 79 -24.85 -27.01 22.50
N ILE A 80 -25.08 -26.97 21.20
CA ILE A 80 -25.81 -28.01 20.48
C ILE A 80 -24.81 -28.91 19.75
N TYR A 81 -25.14 -30.18 19.60
CA TYR A 81 -24.26 -31.14 18.94
C TYR A 81 -25.04 -32.07 18.04
N THR A 82 -24.36 -32.61 17.04
CA THR A 82 -24.93 -33.61 16.13
C THR A 82 -25.10 -34.93 16.87
N ALA A 83 -26.33 -35.40 16.98
CA ALA A 83 -26.65 -36.66 17.63
C ALA A 83 -26.31 -37.86 16.73
N ALA A 84 -26.37 -39.06 17.31
CA ALA A 84 -26.12 -40.30 16.58
C ALA A 84 -27.25 -40.55 15.58
N GLY A 85 -26.97 -40.32 14.29
CA GLY A 85 -27.91 -40.56 13.19
C GLY A 85 -28.24 -42.04 13.00
N ALA A 86 -29.08 -42.37 12.02
CA ALA A 86 -29.38 -43.77 11.72
C ALA A 86 -28.15 -44.49 11.14
N SER A 87 -27.40 -43.80 10.28
CA SER A 87 -26.19 -44.22 9.59
C SER A 87 -25.10 -43.15 9.70
N ASP A 88 -23.82 -43.57 9.64
CA ASP A 88 -22.69 -42.64 9.64
C ASP A 88 -22.59 -41.79 8.35
N SER A 89 -23.28 -42.22 7.28
CA SER A 89 -23.34 -41.51 6.00
C SER A 89 -24.49 -40.50 5.89
N ASP A 90 -25.34 -40.40 6.92
CA ASP A 90 -26.46 -39.46 6.95
C ASP A 90 -25.96 -38.02 7.14
N PHE A 91 -26.69 -37.06 6.57
CA PHE A 91 -26.50 -35.65 6.87
C PHE A 91 -27.36 -35.23 8.06
N MET A 92 -26.74 -34.73 9.11
CA MET A 92 -27.40 -34.12 10.26
C MET A 92 -27.51 -32.62 10.02
N ILE A 93 -28.72 -32.16 9.75
CA ILE A 93 -28.99 -30.81 9.27
C ILE A 93 -29.67 -29.98 10.36
N LEU A 94 -29.12 -28.81 10.65
CA LEU A 94 -29.74 -27.75 11.44
C LEU A 94 -29.99 -26.56 10.53
N THR A 95 -31.21 -26.05 10.50
CA THR A 95 -31.58 -24.87 9.72
C THR A 95 -32.13 -23.79 10.64
N LEU A 96 -31.54 -22.59 10.59
CA LEU A 96 -32.05 -21.37 11.20
C LEU A 96 -32.70 -20.50 10.14
N VAL A 97 -33.97 -20.16 10.32
CA VAL A 97 -34.71 -19.29 9.40
C VAL A 97 -34.83 -17.88 9.98
N VAL A 98 -34.44 -16.89 9.17
CA VAL A 98 -34.56 -15.47 9.48
C VAL A 98 -35.47 -14.82 8.44
N PRO A 99 -36.63 -14.27 8.84
CA PRO A 99 -37.66 -13.79 7.91
C PRO A 99 -37.21 -12.57 7.10
N GLY A 100 -36.34 -11.74 7.67
CA GLY A 100 -35.81 -10.54 7.03
C GLY A 100 -34.92 -9.76 7.99
N PHE A 101 -34.42 -8.63 7.52
CA PHE A 101 -33.50 -7.79 8.27
C PHE A 101 -33.98 -6.33 8.31
N SER A 102 -33.69 -5.65 9.41
CA SER A 102 -34.01 -4.25 9.64
C SER A 102 -32.72 -3.51 10.03
N PRO A 103 -31.92 -3.09 9.02
CA PRO A 103 -30.68 -2.37 9.30
C PRO A 103 -30.97 -0.99 9.92
N PRO A 104 -30.04 -0.47 10.75
CA PRO A 104 -30.19 0.81 11.49
C PRO A 104 -30.46 2.00 10.58
N SER A 105 -29.74 2.07 9.46
CA SER A 105 -29.89 3.10 8.44
C SER A 105 -30.33 2.44 7.15
N PRO A 106 -31.10 3.13 6.27
CA PRO A 106 -31.22 2.68 4.90
C PRO A 106 -29.80 2.49 4.36
N VAL A 107 -29.51 1.32 3.81
CA VAL A 107 -28.25 1.06 3.11
C VAL A 107 -28.24 2.01 1.93
N LEU A 108 -27.60 3.18 2.09
CA LEU A 108 -27.38 4.10 1.00
C LEU A 108 -26.49 3.34 0.00
N GLU A 109 -26.77 3.45 -1.30
CA GLU A 109 -25.94 2.83 -2.34
C GLU A 109 -24.44 3.22 -2.25
N ASP A 110 -24.15 4.27 -1.47
CA ASP A 110 -22.84 4.90 -1.23
C ASP A 110 -22.08 4.37 -0.01
N THR A 111 -22.62 3.45 0.80
CA THR A 111 -21.89 2.89 1.95
C THR A 111 -21.00 1.70 1.56
N GLU A 112 -19.81 1.64 2.17
CA GLU A 112 -18.70 0.71 1.87
C GLU A 112 -19.06 -0.79 1.98
N SER A 113 -20.12 -1.09 2.71
CA SER A 113 -20.72 -2.42 2.75
C SER A 113 -22.19 -2.30 2.39
N ARG A 114 -22.64 -3.14 1.46
CA ARG A 114 -24.06 -3.46 1.29
C ARG A 114 -24.57 -4.34 2.44
N GLU A 115 -23.84 -4.38 3.55
CA GLU A 115 -24.11 -5.26 4.67
C GLU A 115 -25.42 -4.82 5.33
N VAL A 116 -26.41 -5.68 5.17
CA VAL A 116 -27.71 -5.55 5.82
C VAL A 116 -27.65 -6.20 7.21
N ALA A 117 -26.90 -7.30 7.33
CA ALA A 117 -26.68 -8.03 8.57
C ALA A 117 -25.42 -8.90 8.47
N ARG A 118 -25.07 -9.54 9.58
CA ARG A 118 -24.09 -10.62 9.65
C ARG A 118 -24.55 -11.72 10.59
N ILE A 119 -24.14 -12.94 10.28
CA ILE A 119 -24.24 -14.10 11.17
C ILE A 119 -22.84 -14.52 11.59
N THR A 120 -22.63 -14.67 12.89
CA THR A 120 -21.38 -15.17 13.48
C THR A 120 -21.71 -16.38 14.34
N PHE A 121 -21.00 -17.48 14.16
CA PHE A 121 -21.18 -18.67 15.00
C PHE A 121 -19.85 -19.26 15.44
N VAL A 122 -19.86 -19.88 16.62
CA VAL A 122 -18.69 -20.55 17.21
C VAL A 122 -18.95 -22.05 17.21
N PHE A 123 -18.03 -22.83 16.65
CA PHE A 123 -18.20 -24.26 16.49
C PHE A 123 -16.87 -25.02 16.69
N GLU A 124 -16.98 -26.34 16.85
CA GLU A 124 -15.85 -27.28 16.77
C GLU A 124 -16.33 -28.56 16.07
N THR A 125 -15.40 -29.27 15.43
CA THR A 125 -15.63 -30.62 14.90
C THR A 125 -14.64 -31.58 15.54
N LEU A 126 -15.13 -32.69 16.08
CA LEU A 126 -14.33 -33.76 16.66
C LEU A 126 -14.54 -34.99 15.81
N CYS A 127 -13.50 -35.44 15.11
CA CYS A 127 -13.62 -36.49 14.12
C CYS A 127 -12.44 -37.45 14.16
N SER A 128 -12.77 -38.74 14.10
CA SER A 128 -11.85 -39.87 14.03
C SER A 128 -11.48 -40.20 12.58
N ILE A 129 -12.35 -39.84 11.63
CA ILE A 129 -12.11 -39.91 10.18
C ILE A 129 -12.31 -38.51 9.54
N GLY A 130 -12.15 -38.41 8.21
CA GLY A 130 -12.42 -37.20 7.43
C GLY A 130 -13.90 -36.86 7.33
N CYS A 131 -14.51 -36.49 8.46
CA CYS A 131 -15.87 -35.92 8.53
C CYS A 131 -15.94 -34.57 7.82
N GLU A 132 -17.15 -34.11 7.49
CA GLU A 132 -17.35 -32.86 6.78
C GLU A 132 -18.50 -32.06 7.42
N LEU A 133 -18.24 -30.79 7.73
CA LEU A 133 -19.26 -29.82 8.14
C LEU A 133 -19.43 -28.80 7.01
N TYR A 134 -20.67 -28.62 6.57
CA TYR A 134 -21.07 -27.68 5.54
C TYR A 134 -21.85 -26.54 6.17
N PHE A 135 -21.47 -25.30 5.87
CA PHE A 135 -22.30 -24.13 6.11
C PHE A 135 -22.88 -23.65 4.79
N MET A 136 -24.21 -23.64 4.72
CA MET A 136 -24.96 -23.29 3.51
C MET A 136 -25.91 -22.14 3.79
N VAL A 137 -26.16 -21.34 2.76
CA VAL A 137 -27.06 -20.19 2.81
C VAL A 137 -28.09 -20.30 1.69
N GLY A 138 -29.36 -20.10 2.03
CA GLY A 138 -30.48 -20.00 1.10
C GLY A 138 -31.16 -18.64 1.18
N VAL A 139 -31.72 -18.18 0.06
CA VAL A 139 -32.40 -16.88 -0.07
C VAL A 139 -33.79 -17.11 -0.66
N ASN A 140 -34.84 -16.50 -0.09
CA ASN A 140 -36.21 -16.53 -0.62
C ASN A 140 -36.70 -17.93 -1.03
N SER A 141 -36.49 -18.95 -0.19
CA SER A 141 -36.85 -20.36 -0.44
C SER A 141 -36.13 -21.08 -1.59
N HIS A 142 -35.07 -20.49 -2.16
CA HIS A 142 -34.19 -21.19 -3.10
C HIS A 142 -33.25 -22.20 -2.42
N THR A 143 -32.66 -23.10 -3.21
CA THR A 143 -31.73 -24.13 -2.75
C THR A 143 -30.55 -23.55 -1.98
N ASN A 144 -30.29 -24.09 -0.79
CA ASN A 144 -29.12 -23.77 0.02
C ASN A 144 -27.83 -24.01 -0.78
N THR A 145 -27.03 -22.95 -0.97
CA THR A 145 -25.71 -23.06 -1.60
C THR A 145 -24.63 -23.18 -0.53
N PRO A 146 -23.69 -24.13 -0.64
CA PRO A 146 -22.55 -24.21 0.27
C PRO A 146 -21.69 -22.96 0.14
N VAL A 147 -21.43 -22.34 1.28
CA VAL A 147 -20.59 -21.15 1.40
C VAL A 147 -19.20 -21.53 1.89
N GLU A 148 -19.13 -22.45 2.86
CA GLU A 148 -17.88 -22.92 3.45
C GLU A 148 -18.00 -24.39 3.87
N THR A 149 -16.88 -25.12 3.82
CA THR A 149 -16.80 -26.54 4.22
C THR A 149 -15.57 -26.76 5.09
N TRP A 150 -15.75 -27.41 6.23
CA TRP A 150 -14.66 -27.85 7.12
C TRP A 150 -14.53 -29.36 7.07
N THR A 151 -13.30 -29.85 6.91
CA THR A 151 -13.00 -31.28 6.84
C THR A 151 -12.13 -31.72 8.02
N GLY A 152 -12.49 -32.84 8.65
CA GLY A 152 -11.80 -33.40 9.81
C GLY A 152 -12.02 -32.63 11.11
N SER A 153 -11.14 -32.89 12.08
CA SER A 153 -11.20 -32.26 13.40
C SER A 153 -10.75 -30.80 13.37
N THR A 154 -11.57 -29.90 13.88
CA THR A 154 -11.25 -28.48 14.04
C THR A 154 -11.41 -28.06 15.50
N GLY A 155 -10.40 -27.36 16.02
CA GLY A 155 -10.50 -26.72 17.32
C GLY A 155 -11.60 -25.65 17.35
N LYS A 156 -11.98 -25.22 18.56
CA LYS A 156 -13.02 -24.20 18.73
C LYS A 156 -12.66 -22.90 18.01
N GLN A 157 -13.47 -22.53 17.02
CA GLN A 157 -13.25 -21.36 16.17
C GLN A 157 -14.56 -20.62 15.88
N SER A 158 -14.46 -19.39 15.42
CA SER A 158 -15.59 -18.55 15.02
C SER A 158 -15.59 -18.28 13.52
N TYR A 159 -16.74 -18.38 12.87
CA TYR A 159 -16.93 -18.00 11.48
C TYR A 159 -17.99 -16.91 11.36
N THR A 160 -17.79 -15.96 10.45
CA THR A 160 -18.73 -14.86 10.18
C THR A 160 -19.07 -14.79 8.71
N TYR A 161 -20.36 -14.72 8.40
CA TYR A 161 -20.88 -14.51 7.04
C TYR A 161 -21.64 -13.18 6.97
N LEU A 162 -21.35 -12.40 5.92
CA LEU A 162 -21.97 -11.10 5.65
C LEU A 162 -23.22 -11.26 4.79
N VAL A 163 -24.32 -10.66 5.22
CA VAL A 163 -25.60 -10.62 4.50
C VAL A 163 -25.70 -9.31 3.76
N GLU A 164 -25.77 -9.36 2.43
CA GLU A 164 -25.80 -8.16 1.58
C GLU A 164 -27.19 -7.73 1.10
N LYS A 165 -28.21 -8.57 1.32
CA LYS A 165 -29.57 -8.34 0.81
C LYS A 165 -30.59 -8.52 1.92
N ASN A 166 -31.57 -7.63 1.97
CA ASN A 166 -32.73 -7.79 2.84
C ASN A 166 -33.70 -8.77 2.18
N ALA A 167 -33.66 -10.03 2.62
CA ALA A 167 -34.47 -11.12 2.10
C ALA A 167 -34.68 -12.15 3.23
N THR A 168 -35.66 -13.05 3.05
CA THR A 168 -35.79 -14.21 3.92
C THR A 168 -34.60 -15.13 3.69
N MET A 169 -33.84 -15.43 4.75
CA MET A 169 -32.63 -16.24 4.66
C MET A 169 -32.69 -17.48 5.53
N SER A 170 -32.17 -18.58 4.99
CA SER A 170 -31.93 -19.83 5.72
C SER A 170 -30.43 -20.03 5.89
N PHE A 171 -30.00 -20.24 7.14
CA PHE A 171 -28.64 -20.61 7.49
C PHE A 171 -28.64 -22.07 7.91
N THR A 172 -27.90 -22.91 7.19
CA THR A 172 -27.95 -24.35 7.38
C THR A 172 -26.58 -24.93 7.66
N TRP A 173 -26.47 -25.67 8.75
CA TRP A 173 -25.30 -26.49 9.10
C TRP A 173 -25.64 -27.94 8.81
N ALA A 174 -24.91 -28.56 7.88
CA ALA A 174 -25.05 -29.98 7.59
C ALA A 174 -23.74 -30.69 7.93
N PHE A 175 -23.80 -31.65 8.85
CA PHE A 175 -22.65 -32.46 9.22
C PHE A 175 -22.80 -33.86 8.65
N GLN A 176 -21.70 -34.42 8.14
CA GLN A 176 -21.61 -35.80 7.69
C GLN A 176 -20.37 -36.43 8.33
N ARG A 177 -20.50 -37.61 8.94
CA ARG A 177 -19.37 -38.28 9.59
C ARG A 177 -18.45 -38.93 8.57
N THR A 178 -19.03 -39.55 7.54
CA THR A 178 -18.28 -40.15 6.44
C THR A 178 -19.10 -40.11 5.15
N PRO A 179 -18.48 -39.80 4.01
CA PRO A 179 -19.14 -39.91 2.71
C PRO A 179 -19.29 -41.38 2.26
N TYR A 180 -18.62 -42.32 2.94
CA TYR A 180 -18.66 -43.74 2.58
C TYR A 180 -19.89 -44.44 3.17
N HIS A 181 -20.71 -45.05 2.30
CA HIS A 181 -21.82 -45.90 2.72
C HIS A 181 -21.31 -47.25 3.24
N GLU A 182 -21.04 -47.33 4.54
CA GLU A 182 -20.81 -48.59 5.25
C GLU A 182 -21.98 -48.92 6.18
N ALA A 183 -22.35 -50.21 6.24
CA ALA A 183 -23.39 -50.65 7.16
C ALA A 183 -22.88 -50.64 8.61
N GLY A 184 -23.41 -49.75 9.44
CA GLY A 184 -23.12 -49.69 10.87
C GLY A 184 -22.96 -48.26 11.42
N ARG A 185 -22.73 -48.18 12.73
CA ARG A 185 -22.48 -46.96 13.51
C ARG A 185 -21.09 -47.02 14.13
N ARG A 186 -20.05 -46.86 13.32
CA ARG A 186 -18.64 -46.96 13.75
C ARG A 186 -18.10 -45.63 14.24
N PHE A 187 -18.57 -44.52 13.68
CA PHE A 187 -18.03 -43.18 13.91
C PHE A 187 -18.96 -42.30 14.75
N THR A 188 -19.73 -42.89 15.66
CA THR A 188 -20.71 -42.14 16.48
C THR A 188 -20.07 -41.11 17.41
N SER A 189 -18.79 -41.27 17.74
CA SER A 189 -17.99 -40.27 18.45
C SER A 189 -17.69 -39.03 17.61
N ASP A 190 -17.84 -39.11 16.29
CA ASP A 190 -17.60 -37.99 15.39
C ASP A 190 -18.79 -37.04 15.46
N VAL A 191 -18.54 -35.83 15.91
CA VAL A 191 -19.57 -34.84 16.24
C VAL A 191 -19.15 -33.43 15.83
N ALA A 192 -20.10 -32.67 15.32
CA ALA A 192 -20.00 -31.22 15.24
C ALA A 192 -20.75 -30.60 16.43
N LYS A 193 -20.17 -29.56 17.02
CA LYS A 193 -20.82 -28.78 18.08
C LYS A 193 -20.86 -27.31 17.72
N LEU A 194 -22.00 -26.67 17.99
CA LEU A 194 -22.17 -25.22 17.89
C LEU A 194 -22.40 -24.65 19.30
N TYR A 195 -21.53 -23.73 19.69
CA TYR A 195 -21.54 -23.10 21.01
C TYR A 195 -22.39 -21.83 21.06
N SER A 196 -22.34 -21.02 20.01
CA SER A 196 -23.12 -19.79 19.96
C SER A 196 -23.42 -19.37 18.53
N ILE A 197 -24.57 -18.72 18.33
CA ILE A 197 -24.98 -18.14 17.06
C ILE A 197 -25.47 -16.73 17.35
N ASN A 198 -24.89 -15.74 16.67
CA ASN A 198 -25.28 -14.34 16.75
C ASN A 198 -25.69 -13.85 15.35
N VAL A 199 -26.91 -13.36 15.21
CA VAL A 199 -27.42 -12.74 13.98
C VAL A 199 -27.82 -11.31 14.29
N THR A 200 -27.26 -10.37 13.53
CA THR A 200 -27.51 -8.93 13.71
C THR A 200 -28.69 -8.44 12.86
N ASN A 201 -29.28 -7.31 13.24
CA ASN A 201 -30.32 -6.59 12.49
C ASN A 201 -31.53 -7.45 12.09
N VAL A 202 -31.94 -8.40 12.93
CA VAL A 202 -33.06 -9.31 12.60
C VAL A 202 -34.40 -8.58 12.69
N GLN A 203 -35.20 -8.63 11.62
CA GLN A 203 -36.55 -8.07 11.63
C GLN A 203 -37.44 -8.87 12.58
N GLY A 204 -38.06 -8.20 13.55
CA GLY A 204 -38.81 -8.86 14.62
C GLY A 204 -37.92 -9.62 15.62
N GLY A 205 -36.62 -9.33 15.63
CA GLY A 205 -35.68 -9.89 16.61
C GLY A 205 -35.88 -9.33 18.02
N VAL A 206 -35.03 -9.78 18.93
CA VAL A 206 -34.97 -9.33 20.34
C VAL A 206 -33.71 -8.50 20.59
N ALA A 207 -33.58 -7.89 21.77
CA ALA A 207 -32.41 -7.08 22.10
C ALA A 207 -31.71 -7.55 23.37
N SER A 208 -30.40 -7.83 23.27
CA SER A 208 -29.56 -8.10 24.44
C SER A 208 -29.04 -6.84 25.12
N PHE A 209 -29.01 -5.72 24.40
CA PHE A 209 -28.63 -4.40 24.90
C PHE A 209 -29.31 -3.27 24.11
N CYS A 210 -29.29 -2.06 24.67
CA CYS A 210 -29.74 -0.84 23.99
C CYS A 210 -28.52 -0.01 23.57
N ARG A 211 -28.61 0.65 22.41
CA ARG A 211 -27.59 1.60 21.94
C ARG A 211 -28.11 3.01 22.05
N ARG A 212 -27.21 3.99 22.20
CA ARG A 212 -27.58 5.40 22.07
C ARG A 212 -27.97 5.73 20.63
N CYS A 213 -28.93 6.63 20.50
CA CYS A 213 -29.45 7.12 19.23
C CYS A 213 -29.85 8.60 19.41
N ALA A 214 -30.03 9.32 18.31
CA ALA A 214 -30.47 10.70 18.37
C ALA A 214 -32.01 10.77 18.41
N PRO A 215 -32.61 11.63 19.26
CA PRO A 215 -34.05 11.79 19.32
C PRO A 215 -34.59 12.41 18.02
N GLN A 216 -35.65 11.82 17.44
CA GLN A 216 -36.38 12.43 16.34
C GLN A 216 -37.59 13.23 16.85
N PRO A 217 -38.09 14.21 16.06
CA PRO A 217 -39.25 15.03 16.44
C PRO A 217 -40.52 14.22 16.74
N THR A 218 -40.63 13.01 16.17
CA THR A 218 -41.76 12.08 16.32
C THR A 218 -41.70 11.22 17.58
N GLY A 219 -40.73 11.44 18.48
CA GLY A 219 -40.55 10.68 19.72
C GLY A 219 -39.84 9.33 19.55
N SER A 220 -39.61 8.87 18.31
CA SER A 220 -38.75 7.73 17.99
C SER A 220 -37.28 8.15 17.98
N CYS A 221 -36.40 7.27 18.45
CA CYS A 221 -34.96 7.50 18.42
C CYS A 221 -34.38 6.84 17.16
N ALA A 222 -33.45 7.50 16.46
CA ALA A 222 -32.86 6.95 15.25
C ALA A 222 -31.32 6.92 15.33
N PRO A 223 -30.70 5.88 14.76
CA PRO A 223 -29.25 5.77 14.73
C PRO A 223 -28.67 6.89 13.85
N CYS A 224 -27.47 7.34 14.20
CA CYS A 224 -26.76 8.33 13.41
C CYS A 224 -26.42 7.78 12.03
N SER A 225 -26.32 8.70 11.05
CA SER A 225 -25.81 8.38 9.73
C SER A 225 -24.40 7.76 9.83
N PRO A 226 -24.02 6.87 8.88
CA PRO A 226 -22.68 6.31 8.83
C PRO A 226 -21.59 7.38 8.99
N GLY A 227 -20.59 7.11 9.82
CA GLY A 227 -19.50 8.05 10.11
C GLY A 227 -19.83 9.17 11.10
N SER A 228 -21.01 9.13 11.71
CA SER A 228 -21.42 10.03 12.79
C SER A 228 -21.73 9.26 14.07
N ALA A 229 -21.36 9.81 15.21
CA ALA A 229 -21.63 9.24 16.52
C ALA A 229 -22.55 10.17 17.33
N VAL A 230 -23.32 9.62 18.26
CA VAL A 230 -24.10 10.41 19.20
C VAL A 230 -23.13 11.04 20.20
N ASP A 231 -23.09 12.37 20.24
CA ASP A 231 -22.34 13.10 21.26
C ASP A 231 -22.97 12.85 22.65
N PRO A 232 -22.21 12.33 23.63
CA PRO A 232 -22.72 12.02 24.96
C PRO A 232 -23.32 13.23 25.70
N SER A 233 -22.89 14.44 25.35
CA SER A 233 -23.29 15.67 26.05
C SER A 233 -24.53 16.33 25.45
N SER A 234 -24.61 16.41 24.12
CA SER A 234 -25.73 17.05 23.42
C SER A 234 -26.85 16.09 22.99
N GLY A 235 -26.59 14.77 22.95
CA GLY A 235 -27.54 13.79 22.41
C GLY A 235 -27.77 13.92 20.91
N THR A 236 -26.97 14.73 20.22
CA THR A 236 -27.06 14.97 18.76
C THR A 236 -26.04 14.14 18.00
N CYS A 237 -26.35 13.79 16.76
CA CYS A 237 -25.39 13.12 15.87
C CYS A 237 -24.33 14.11 15.39
N GLN A 238 -23.07 13.85 15.73
CA GLN A 238 -21.93 14.61 15.24
C GLN A 238 -21.08 13.74 14.29
N PRO A 239 -20.72 14.25 13.10
CA PRO A 239 -19.82 13.55 12.20
C PRO A 239 -18.42 13.49 12.78
N CYS A 240 -17.71 12.40 12.49
CA CYS A 240 -16.31 12.27 12.88
C CYS A 240 -15.45 13.42 12.30
N PRO A 241 -14.41 13.88 13.02
CA PRO A 241 -13.51 14.91 12.51
C PRO A 241 -12.88 14.57 11.16
N PRO A 242 -12.49 15.58 10.34
CA PRO A 242 -11.81 15.33 9.08
C PRO A 242 -10.55 14.46 9.25
N GLY A 243 -10.36 13.48 8.36
CA GLY A 243 -9.23 12.54 8.45
C GLY A 243 -9.45 11.39 9.42
N THR A 244 -10.64 11.31 10.04
CA THR A 244 -11.06 10.18 10.87
C THR A 244 -12.31 9.51 10.30
N TYR A 245 -12.56 8.27 10.71
CA TYR A 245 -13.74 7.51 10.35
C TYR A 245 -14.28 6.74 11.56
N LEU A 246 -15.57 6.44 11.55
CA LEU A 246 -16.17 5.65 12.62
C LEU A 246 -15.93 4.15 12.38
N ARG A 247 -15.24 3.47 13.30
CA ARG A 247 -14.99 2.02 13.23
C ARG A 247 -15.86 1.30 14.26
N GLY A 248 -16.38 0.13 13.88
CA GLY A 248 -17.07 -0.78 14.80
C GLY A 248 -18.57 -0.85 14.59
N HIS A 249 -19.12 -2.04 14.81
CA HIS A 249 -20.57 -2.24 14.93
C HIS A 249 -21.01 -1.85 16.36
N PRO A 250 -22.30 -1.51 16.57
CA PRO A 250 -22.81 -1.07 17.88
C PRO A 250 -22.56 -2.03 19.05
N SER A 251 -22.21 -3.30 18.78
CA SER A 251 -21.88 -4.31 19.78
C SER A 251 -20.48 -4.19 20.40
N ASP A 252 -19.58 -3.41 19.79
CA ASP A 252 -18.15 -3.37 20.14
C ASP A 252 -17.76 -2.20 21.09
N GLY A 253 -18.77 -1.60 21.75
CA GLY A 253 -18.59 -0.50 22.71
C GLY A 253 -19.03 0.86 22.18
N THR A 254 -18.63 1.93 22.87
CA THR A 254 -18.96 3.30 22.48
C THR A 254 -18.32 3.65 21.13
N PRO A 255 -19.08 4.17 20.16
CA PRO A 255 -18.57 4.46 18.81
C PRO A 255 -17.44 5.51 18.87
N THR A 256 -16.21 5.12 18.53
CA THR A 256 -15.03 5.99 18.52
C THR A 256 -14.56 6.29 17.09
N CYS A 257 -14.20 7.56 16.84
CA CYS A 257 -13.60 7.97 15.58
C CYS A 257 -12.12 7.58 15.57
N HIS A 258 -11.69 6.85 14.54
CA HIS A 258 -10.31 6.41 14.34
C HIS A 258 -9.64 7.19 13.21
N PRO A 259 -8.35 7.50 13.31
CA PRO A 259 -7.62 8.16 12.23
C PRO A 259 -7.52 7.25 11.01
N CYS A 260 -7.62 7.85 9.82
CA CYS A 260 -7.30 7.16 8.58
C CYS A 260 -5.80 6.82 8.51
N GLY A 261 -5.48 5.72 7.82
CA GLY A 261 -4.11 5.29 7.63
C GLY A 261 -3.27 6.25 6.78
N PRO A 262 -1.95 6.04 6.71
CA PRO A 262 -1.04 6.91 5.96
C PRO A 262 -1.47 7.02 4.49
N GLY A 263 -1.37 8.21 3.90
CA GLY A 263 -1.72 8.43 2.49
C GLY A 263 -3.21 8.22 2.15
N THR A 264 -4.11 8.16 3.14
CA THR A 264 -5.55 8.04 2.93
C THR A 264 -6.30 9.18 3.59
N ARG A 265 -7.58 9.34 3.23
CA ARG A 265 -8.47 10.35 3.79
C ARG A 265 -9.88 9.81 3.94
N SER A 266 -10.60 10.35 4.91
CA SER A 266 -12.01 10.03 5.13
C SER A 266 -12.88 10.50 3.96
N ASN A 267 -13.88 9.71 3.55
CA ASN A 267 -14.92 10.15 2.62
C ASN A 267 -15.80 11.28 3.19
N GLN A 268 -16.71 11.80 2.38
CA GLN A 268 -17.60 12.91 2.78
C GLN A 268 -18.46 12.56 4.00
N LEU A 269 -18.90 11.30 4.10
CA LEU A 269 -19.70 10.79 5.22
C LEU A 269 -18.88 10.44 6.46
N ARG A 270 -17.53 10.44 6.40
CA ARG A 270 -16.63 9.99 7.48
C ARG A 270 -16.88 8.53 7.91
N SER A 271 -17.39 7.72 6.98
CA SER A 271 -17.71 6.32 7.22
C SER A 271 -16.55 5.40 6.88
N LEU A 272 -15.63 5.85 6.02
CA LEU A 272 -14.51 5.05 5.51
C LEU A 272 -13.30 5.88 5.13
N CYS A 273 -12.16 5.22 4.96
CA CYS A 273 -10.93 5.82 4.46
C CYS A 273 -10.60 5.32 3.05
N TYR A 274 -10.24 6.25 2.16
CA TYR A 274 -9.85 5.94 0.79
C TYR A 274 -8.68 6.84 0.34
N ASN A 275 -7.97 6.44 -0.70
CA ASN A 275 -7.04 7.31 -1.40
C ASN A 275 -7.73 7.92 -2.62
N ASN A 276 -7.53 9.20 -2.89
CA ASN A 276 -8.17 9.91 -4.01
C ASN A 276 -7.36 9.88 -5.32
N CYS A 277 -6.60 8.82 -5.51
CA CYS A 277 -5.66 8.67 -6.60
C CYS A 277 -4.52 9.70 -6.61
N SER A 278 -4.09 10.14 -5.42
CA SER A 278 -2.95 11.05 -5.27
C SER A 278 -2.18 10.79 -3.99
N LEU A 279 -0.88 11.05 -4.00
CA LEU A 279 -0.02 10.94 -2.83
C LEU A 279 1.02 12.07 -2.81
N ALA A 280 1.19 12.71 -1.65
CA ALA A 280 2.30 13.61 -1.41
C ALA A 280 3.33 12.91 -0.52
N LEU A 281 4.55 12.73 -1.04
CA LEU A 281 5.64 12.07 -0.34
C LEU A 281 6.71 13.10 0.02
N ALA A 282 6.89 13.31 1.33
CA ALA A 282 7.97 14.13 1.85
C ALA A 282 9.27 13.30 1.91
N LEU A 283 10.30 13.77 1.21
CA LEU A 283 11.66 13.24 1.27
C LEU A 283 12.60 14.34 1.78
N PRO A 284 13.82 14.02 2.26
CA PRO A 284 14.79 15.02 2.69
C PRO A 284 15.03 16.07 1.59
N GLY A 285 14.65 17.33 1.85
CA GLY A 285 14.86 18.46 0.94
C GLY A 285 13.96 18.50 -0.30
N ARG A 286 12.97 17.60 -0.45
CA ARG A 286 12.05 17.60 -1.61
C ARG A 286 10.67 17.01 -1.28
N MET A 287 9.63 17.51 -1.92
CA MET A 287 8.28 16.96 -1.86
C MET A 287 7.86 16.44 -3.24
N LEU A 288 7.59 15.14 -3.33
CA LEU A 288 7.13 14.50 -4.55
C LEU A 288 5.61 14.40 -4.54
N HIS A 289 4.98 14.78 -5.65
CA HIS A 289 3.54 14.68 -5.82
C HIS A 289 3.24 13.62 -6.86
N PHE A 290 2.36 12.68 -6.52
CA PHE A 290 1.92 11.61 -7.40
C PHE A 290 0.44 11.78 -7.69
N GLU A 291 0.05 11.56 -8.94
CA GLU A 291 -1.34 11.52 -9.39
C GLU A 291 -1.51 10.31 -10.29
N PHE A 292 -2.45 9.44 -9.95
CA PHE A 292 -2.68 8.17 -10.64
C PHE A 292 -4.17 7.90 -10.90
N PRO A 293 -4.88 8.82 -11.59
CA PRO A 293 -6.33 8.73 -11.79
C PRO A 293 -6.75 7.51 -12.64
N SER A 294 -5.91 7.03 -13.56
CA SER A 294 -6.25 5.88 -14.41
C SER A 294 -6.33 4.58 -13.61
N LEU A 295 -5.63 4.50 -12.47
CA LEU A 295 -5.67 3.33 -11.57
C LEU A 295 -7.00 3.21 -10.81
N GLY A 296 -7.83 4.26 -10.80
CA GLY A 296 -9.17 4.22 -10.21
C GLY A 296 -10.16 3.34 -11.00
N GLN A 297 -10.04 3.32 -12.34
CA GLN A 297 -10.87 2.47 -13.20
C GLN A 297 -10.65 0.97 -12.96
N GLY A 298 -9.47 0.64 -12.44
CA GLY A 298 -9.07 -0.72 -12.13
C GLY A 298 -8.43 -1.46 -13.30
N ALA A 299 -7.85 -2.61 -12.98
CA ALA A 299 -7.23 -3.53 -13.93
C ALA A 299 -7.44 -4.97 -13.49
N GLY A 300 -7.22 -5.90 -14.41
CA GLY A 300 -7.23 -7.33 -14.11
C GLY A 300 -5.93 -8.00 -14.52
N VAL A 301 -5.54 -9.04 -13.79
CA VAL A 301 -4.39 -9.89 -14.12
C VAL A 301 -4.77 -11.35 -13.93
N GLY A 302 -4.41 -12.18 -14.90
CA GLY A 302 -4.54 -13.63 -14.81
C GLY A 302 -3.20 -14.27 -14.44
N THR A 303 -3.25 -15.37 -13.69
CA THR A 303 -2.07 -16.22 -13.48
C THR A 303 -1.83 -17.08 -14.73
N GLY A 304 -0.65 -17.71 -14.77
CA GLY A 304 -0.40 -18.81 -15.70
C GLY A 304 -1.40 -19.97 -15.51
N PRO A 305 -1.47 -20.89 -16.48
CA PRO A 305 -2.34 -22.05 -16.36
C PRO A 305 -1.82 -23.03 -15.29
N SER A 306 -2.74 -23.45 -14.43
CA SER A 306 -2.59 -24.54 -13.46
C SER A 306 -3.50 -25.70 -13.84
N PHE A 307 -3.26 -26.88 -13.26
CA PHE A 307 -4.04 -28.09 -13.55
C PHE A 307 -4.55 -28.72 -12.27
N THR A 308 -5.83 -29.10 -12.26
CA THR A 308 -6.40 -29.90 -11.17
C THR A 308 -5.76 -31.29 -11.16
N PRO A 309 -5.88 -32.07 -10.06
CA PRO A 309 -5.40 -33.46 -10.03
C PRO A 309 -5.99 -34.36 -11.13
N LYS A 310 -7.16 -33.98 -11.68
CA LYS A 310 -7.83 -34.67 -12.79
C LYS A 310 -7.40 -34.16 -14.17
N GLY A 311 -6.41 -33.26 -14.25
CA GLY A 311 -5.89 -32.72 -15.50
C GLY A 311 -6.70 -31.57 -16.10
N LEU A 312 -7.74 -31.09 -15.42
CA LEU A 312 -8.52 -29.92 -15.90
C LEU A 312 -7.68 -28.65 -15.74
N ARG A 313 -7.50 -27.90 -16.83
CA ARG A 313 -6.80 -26.62 -16.85
C ARG A 313 -7.64 -25.54 -16.17
N TYR A 314 -7.01 -24.71 -15.33
CA TYR A 314 -7.62 -23.52 -14.74
C TYR A 314 -6.58 -22.40 -14.58
N SER A 315 -7.03 -21.17 -14.32
CA SER A 315 -6.17 -20.07 -13.90
C SER A 315 -6.91 -19.18 -12.91
N HIS A 316 -6.17 -18.45 -12.08
CA HIS A 316 -6.76 -17.42 -11.24
C HIS A 316 -6.83 -16.11 -12.00
N HIS A 317 -7.93 -15.39 -11.84
CA HIS A 317 -8.11 -14.06 -12.37
C HIS A 317 -8.40 -13.09 -11.24
N PHE A 318 -7.57 -12.07 -11.14
CA PHE A 318 -7.67 -11.01 -10.16
C PHE A 318 -8.21 -9.76 -10.82
N ARG A 319 -9.09 -9.04 -10.13
CA ARG A 319 -9.52 -7.69 -10.48
C ARG A 319 -9.25 -6.74 -9.33
N LEU A 320 -8.72 -5.56 -9.65
CA LEU A 320 -8.23 -4.60 -8.68
C LEU A 320 -8.68 -3.20 -9.06
N SER A 321 -9.05 -2.39 -8.08
CA SER A 321 -9.26 -0.94 -8.18
C SER A 321 -8.67 -0.30 -6.93
N LEU A 322 -7.73 0.63 -7.10
CA LEU A 322 -6.86 1.06 -5.98
C LEU A 322 -7.39 2.25 -5.19
N CYS A 323 -8.11 3.14 -5.85
CA CYS A 323 -8.33 4.50 -5.37
C CYS A 323 -9.52 5.16 -6.06
N GLY A 324 -9.88 6.35 -5.58
CA GLY A 324 -10.94 7.16 -6.16
C GLY A 324 -12.33 6.72 -5.68
N HIS A 325 -13.36 7.09 -6.47
CA HIS A 325 -14.75 6.69 -6.27
C HIS A 325 -15.31 6.88 -4.84
N GLN A 326 -14.77 7.82 -4.06
CA GLN A 326 -15.12 8.02 -2.63
C GLN A 326 -14.99 6.74 -1.78
N GLY A 327 -14.09 5.83 -2.18
CA GLY A 327 -13.88 4.52 -1.53
C GLY A 327 -14.89 3.44 -1.90
N ARG A 328 -15.69 3.64 -2.95
CA ARG A 328 -16.53 2.57 -3.49
C ARG A 328 -15.66 1.45 -4.06
N LYS A 329 -16.00 0.22 -3.72
CA LYS A 329 -15.37 -1.01 -4.18
C LYS A 329 -15.74 -1.29 -5.63
N MET A 330 -14.84 -0.96 -6.57
CA MET A 330 -15.13 -1.06 -8.00
C MET A 330 -14.71 -2.41 -8.63
N ALA A 331 -13.88 -3.23 -7.95
CA ALA A 331 -13.50 -4.54 -8.49
C ALA A 331 -14.62 -5.55 -8.25
N SER A 332 -15.07 -6.23 -9.31
CA SER A 332 -16.15 -7.23 -9.25
C SER A 332 -15.73 -8.57 -9.86
N CYS A 333 -15.94 -9.65 -9.11
CA CYS A 333 -15.67 -11.03 -9.53
C CYS A 333 -16.97 -11.84 -9.43
N ALA A 334 -17.28 -12.63 -10.45
CA ALA A 334 -18.58 -13.30 -10.58
C ALA A 334 -18.44 -14.81 -10.80
N ASP A 335 -19.37 -15.58 -10.24
CA ASP A 335 -19.58 -16.99 -10.54
C ASP A 335 -20.62 -17.13 -11.66
N ASN A 336 -20.19 -17.69 -12.79
CA ASN A 336 -21.01 -17.89 -13.97
C ASN A 336 -21.32 -19.38 -14.22
N VAL A 337 -20.99 -20.30 -13.30
CA VAL A 337 -21.25 -21.74 -13.46
C VAL A 337 -22.75 -22.02 -13.56
N THR A 338 -23.56 -21.38 -12.72
CA THR A 338 -25.02 -21.55 -12.63
C THR A 338 -25.81 -20.57 -13.50
N ALA A 339 -25.17 -19.53 -14.04
CA ALA A 339 -25.81 -18.54 -14.91
C ALA A 339 -26.33 -19.17 -16.22
N GLY A 340 -25.68 -20.23 -16.71
CA GLY A 340 -26.14 -21.01 -17.87
C GLY A 340 -27.43 -21.81 -17.63
N LEU A 341 -27.90 -21.92 -16.37
CA LEU A 341 -29.09 -22.65 -15.95
C LEU A 341 -30.23 -21.72 -15.46
N GLY A 342 -30.11 -20.40 -15.66
CA GLY A 342 -31.16 -19.43 -15.30
C GLY A 342 -31.16 -18.96 -13.84
N GLY A 343 -30.14 -19.32 -13.04
CA GLY A 343 -29.96 -18.82 -11.67
C GLY A 343 -29.19 -17.49 -11.61
N PRO A 344 -29.36 -16.69 -10.53
CA PRO A 344 -28.56 -15.48 -10.32
C PRO A 344 -27.09 -15.82 -10.08
N ALA A 345 -26.18 -15.22 -10.84
CA ALA A 345 -24.73 -15.31 -10.65
C ALA A 345 -24.32 -14.73 -9.29
N ARG A 346 -23.51 -15.46 -8.50
CA ARG A 346 -22.91 -14.93 -7.26
C ARG A 346 -21.84 -13.92 -7.65
N VAL A 347 -21.92 -12.68 -7.16
CA VAL A 347 -20.93 -11.62 -7.46
C VAL A 347 -20.36 -11.09 -6.16
N VAL A 348 -19.03 -10.96 -6.10
CA VAL A 348 -18.29 -10.35 -4.98
C VAL A 348 -17.71 -9.02 -5.45
N THR A 349 -17.91 -7.96 -4.66
CA THR A 349 -17.37 -6.61 -4.93
C THR A 349 -16.42 -6.16 -3.85
N SER A 350 -15.19 -5.75 -4.21
CA SER A 350 -14.12 -5.35 -3.27
C SER A 350 -13.12 -4.38 -3.94
N TYR A 351 -12.05 -3.97 -3.24
CA TYR A 351 -10.90 -3.31 -3.89
C TYR A 351 -10.07 -4.31 -4.68
N VAL A 352 -9.97 -5.54 -4.19
CA VAL A 352 -9.27 -6.66 -4.87
C VAL A 352 -10.07 -7.94 -4.68
N CYS A 353 -10.47 -8.57 -5.79
CA CYS A 353 -11.14 -9.86 -5.77
C CYS A 353 -10.43 -10.87 -6.68
N GLN A 354 -10.70 -12.15 -6.43
CA GLN A 354 -10.22 -13.28 -7.21
C GLN A 354 -11.40 -14.14 -7.66
N ALA A 355 -11.31 -14.70 -8.86
CA ALA A 355 -12.14 -15.82 -9.31
C ALA A 355 -11.28 -16.86 -10.03
N ILE A 356 -11.75 -18.11 -10.09
CA ILE A 356 -11.14 -19.16 -10.89
C ILE A 356 -11.75 -19.12 -12.29
N LEU A 357 -10.91 -19.15 -13.32
CA LEU A 357 -11.30 -19.28 -14.71
C LEU A 357 -10.93 -20.67 -15.21
N VAL A 358 -11.93 -21.38 -15.72
CA VAL A 358 -11.75 -22.64 -16.44
C VAL A 358 -11.98 -22.34 -17.93
N PRO A 359 -10.92 -22.38 -18.76
CA PRO A 359 -11.06 -22.18 -20.20
C PRO A 359 -11.93 -23.29 -20.82
N PRO A 360 -12.63 -23.00 -21.92
CA PRO A 360 -13.51 -23.98 -22.55
C PRO A 360 -12.72 -25.09 -23.23
N ASP A 361 -13.28 -26.31 -23.22
CA ASP A 361 -12.75 -27.43 -23.99
C ASP A 361 -13.00 -27.22 -25.48
N VAL A 362 -11.99 -27.57 -26.30
CA VAL A 362 -11.94 -27.35 -27.76
C VAL A 362 -13.11 -27.99 -28.51
N THR A 363 -13.85 -28.92 -27.88
CA THR A 363 -14.92 -29.72 -28.49
C THR A 363 -16.34 -29.20 -28.26
N SER A 364 -16.55 -28.19 -27.40
CA SER A 364 -17.89 -27.61 -27.21
C SER A 364 -17.81 -26.14 -26.82
N ALA A 365 -18.15 -25.25 -27.75
CA ALA A 365 -18.14 -23.80 -27.55
C ALA A 365 -19.18 -23.36 -26.50
N ARG A 366 -18.82 -23.45 -25.22
CA ARG A 366 -19.36 -22.60 -24.16
C ARG A 366 -18.27 -21.60 -23.77
N ALA A 367 -18.66 -20.39 -23.33
CA ALA A 367 -17.69 -19.40 -22.88
C ALA A 367 -16.86 -19.92 -21.69
N ALA A 368 -15.70 -19.32 -21.43
CA ALA A 368 -14.91 -19.62 -20.24
C ALA A 368 -15.77 -19.54 -18.98
N VAL A 369 -15.68 -20.55 -18.12
CA VAL A 369 -16.48 -20.63 -16.90
C VAL A 369 -15.70 -19.96 -15.78
N SER A 370 -16.36 -19.05 -15.06
CA SER A 370 -15.80 -18.44 -13.86
C SER A 370 -16.51 -18.99 -12.62
N SER A 371 -15.77 -19.34 -11.59
CA SER A 371 -16.32 -19.87 -10.34
C SER A 371 -15.56 -19.36 -9.12
N GLN A 372 -16.12 -19.59 -7.94
CA GLN A 372 -15.49 -19.32 -6.64
C GLN A 372 -14.96 -17.88 -6.48
N PRO A 373 -15.82 -16.85 -6.60
CA PRO A 373 -15.41 -15.47 -6.37
C PRO A 373 -15.12 -15.25 -4.87
N VAL A 374 -13.96 -14.66 -4.56
CA VAL A 374 -13.53 -14.35 -3.17
C VAL A 374 -13.00 -12.92 -3.05
N SER A 375 -13.25 -12.27 -1.90
CA SER A 375 -12.70 -10.95 -1.56
C SER A 375 -11.30 -11.08 -0.99
N LEU A 376 -10.34 -10.30 -1.52
CA LEU A 376 -8.95 -10.24 -1.05
C LEU A 376 -8.58 -8.86 -0.46
N GLY A 377 -9.51 -7.90 -0.48
CA GLY A 377 -9.27 -6.55 0.02
C GLY A 377 -10.55 -5.73 0.12
N ASP A 378 -11.13 -5.69 1.30
CA ASP A 378 -12.34 -4.91 1.59
C ASP A 378 -12.05 -3.52 2.13
N HIS A 379 -10.95 -3.38 2.87
CA HIS A 379 -10.55 -2.14 3.52
C HIS A 379 -9.19 -1.70 3.03
N LEU A 380 -9.04 -0.41 2.71
CA LEU A 380 -7.74 0.20 2.48
C LEU A 380 -7.13 0.62 3.82
N LEU A 381 -6.04 -0.03 4.21
CA LEU A 381 -5.33 0.25 5.46
C LEU A 381 -4.42 1.46 5.35
N GLY A 382 -3.86 1.71 4.16
CA GLY A 382 -2.93 2.82 3.94
C GLY A 382 -2.19 2.73 2.61
N VAL A 383 -1.57 3.85 2.26
CA VAL A 383 -0.71 4.03 1.10
C VAL A 383 0.60 4.65 1.59
N THR A 384 1.70 3.90 1.48
CA THR A 384 2.99 4.26 2.07
C THR A 384 4.16 3.72 1.24
N THR A 385 5.38 4.17 1.50
CA THR A 385 6.62 3.60 0.95
C THR A 385 7.25 2.56 1.88
N SER A 386 6.77 2.45 3.13
CA SER A 386 7.18 1.40 4.06
C SER A 386 6.73 0.02 3.56
N SER A 387 7.62 -0.96 3.62
CA SER A 387 7.31 -2.35 3.28
C SER A 387 6.40 -3.04 4.30
N VAL A 388 6.14 -2.43 5.46
CA VAL A 388 5.31 -3.02 6.52
C VAL A 388 4.25 -2.02 6.96
N LEU A 389 3.00 -2.51 7.08
CA LEU A 389 1.88 -1.77 7.67
C LEU A 389 0.90 -2.75 8.34
N ASP A 390 0.51 -2.46 9.58
CA ASP A 390 -0.53 -3.20 10.32
C ASP A 390 -0.34 -4.74 10.33
N GLY A 391 0.91 -5.17 10.54
CA GLY A 391 1.30 -6.58 10.57
C GLY A 391 1.43 -7.24 9.18
N ILE A 392 1.13 -6.54 8.09
CA ILE A 392 1.29 -7.04 6.72
C ILE A 392 2.65 -6.61 6.19
N VAL A 393 3.41 -7.57 5.67
CA VAL A 393 4.72 -7.34 5.05
C VAL A 393 4.58 -7.44 3.54
N SER A 394 5.10 -6.47 2.81
CA SER A 394 5.27 -6.50 1.36
C SER A 394 6.77 -6.64 1.05
N PRO A 395 7.30 -7.85 0.80
CA PRO A 395 8.74 -8.04 0.59
C PRO A 395 9.18 -7.50 -0.78
N PRO A 396 10.20 -6.63 -0.88
CA PRO A 396 10.69 -6.12 -2.16
C PRO A 396 11.35 -7.22 -3.02
N GLU A 397 11.85 -8.29 -2.42
CA GLU A 397 12.58 -9.39 -3.09
C GLU A 397 11.67 -10.32 -3.91
N LEU A 398 10.35 -10.14 -3.81
CA LEU A 398 9.37 -10.83 -4.65
C LEU A 398 9.31 -10.27 -6.07
N PHE A 399 9.85 -9.07 -6.28
CA PHE A 399 9.82 -8.36 -7.54
C PHE A 399 11.23 -7.98 -7.99
N PRO A 400 11.42 -7.65 -9.29
CA PRO A 400 12.69 -7.08 -9.75
C PRO A 400 13.07 -5.83 -8.92
N PRO A 401 14.36 -5.53 -8.75
CA PRO A 401 14.79 -4.37 -7.97
C PRO A 401 14.24 -3.06 -8.56
N SER A 402 13.84 -2.12 -7.68
CA SER A 402 13.41 -0.78 -8.06
C SER A 402 14.60 0.16 -8.30
N HIS A 403 14.33 1.35 -8.81
CA HIS A 403 15.36 2.40 -8.93
C HIS A 403 15.73 2.92 -7.52
N PRO A 404 17.02 3.12 -7.18
CA PRO A 404 17.43 3.57 -5.84
C PRO A 404 16.93 4.97 -5.48
N ASP A 405 16.82 5.86 -6.47
CA ASP A 405 16.46 7.27 -6.23
C ASP A 405 14.96 7.54 -6.01
N LEU A 406 14.09 6.55 -6.28
CA LEU A 406 12.64 6.68 -6.20
C LEU A 406 12.01 5.40 -5.61
N PRO A 407 11.44 5.45 -4.40
CA PRO A 407 10.80 4.29 -3.78
C PRO A 407 9.46 3.93 -4.48
N ASP A 408 9.10 2.66 -4.45
CA ASP A 408 7.77 2.19 -4.85
C ASP A 408 6.71 2.69 -3.84
N ILE A 409 5.50 2.97 -4.32
CA ILE A 409 4.33 3.27 -3.48
C ILE A 409 3.58 1.97 -3.22
N ILE A 410 3.19 1.69 -1.99
CA ILE A 410 2.56 0.43 -1.60
C ILE A 410 1.18 0.69 -1.02
N PHE A 411 0.17 0.07 -1.63
CA PHE A 411 -1.18 0.01 -1.10
C PHE A 411 -1.36 -1.26 -0.28
N PHE A 412 -1.95 -1.13 0.90
CA PHE A 412 -2.25 -2.25 1.79
C PHE A 412 -3.75 -2.39 1.97
N PHE A 413 -4.27 -3.58 1.68
CA PHE A 413 -5.67 -3.93 1.84
C PHE A 413 -5.84 -5.14 2.76
N ARG A 414 -7.00 -5.21 3.42
CA ARG A 414 -7.41 -6.38 4.21
C ARG A 414 -8.85 -6.77 3.90
N SER A 415 -9.09 -8.06 3.72
CA SER A 415 -10.40 -8.67 3.51
C SER A 415 -11.13 -8.88 4.84
N ASN A 416 -12.46 -8.80 4.82
CA ASN A 416 -13.30 -9.22 5.95
C ASN A 416 -13.44 -10.75 6.02
N ASP A 417 -13.14 -11.46 4.94
CA ASP A 417 -13.26 -12.92 4.86
C ASP A 417 -12.10 -13.57 5.65
N MET A 418 -12.41 -14.01 6.87
CA MET A 418 -11.49 -14.76 7.75
C MET A 418 -11.63 -16.26 7.49
N THR A 419 -10.50 -16.94 7.39
CA THR A 419 -10.44 -18.40 7.22
C THR A 419 -9.62 -19.03 8.34
N GLN A 420 -9.72 -20.34 8.53
CA GLN A 420 -8.92 -21.07 9.52
C GLN A 420 -7.40 -20.78 9.43
N PRO A 421 -6.75 -20.76 8.24
CA PRO A 421 -5.35 -20.35 8.14
C PRO A 421 -5.12 -18.83 8.25
N CYS A 422 -6.11 -18.01 7.91
CA CYS A 422 -6.00 -16.55 7.86
C CYS A 422 -6.95 -15.90 8.88
N SER A 423 -6.63 -16.01 10.17
CA SER A 423 -7.47 -15.53 11.28
C SER A 423 -7.69 -14.01 11.29
N GLY A 424 -6.75 -13.24 10.75
CA GLY A 424 -6.87 -11.78 10.56
C GLY A 424 -7.54 -11.37 9.25
N GLY A 425 -8.06 -12.32 8.47
CA GLY A 425 -8.49 -12.11 7.09
C GLY A 425 -7.33 -12.14 6.10
N ARG A 426 -7.64 -12.34 4.82
CA ARG A 426 -6.63 -12.24 3.74
C ARG A 426 -6.16 -10.79 3.59
N ALA A 427 -4.91 -10.62 3.19
CA ALA A 427 -4.30 -9.31 2.95
C ALA A 427 -3.84 -9.20 1.50
N THR A 428 -3.87 -7.99 0.94
CA THR A 428 -3.31 -7.72 -0.38
C THR A 428 -2.39 -6.51 -0.33
N THR A 429 -1.20 -6.62 -0.92
CA THR A 429 -0.26 -5.50 -1.10
C THR A 429 -0.03 -5.25 -2.58
N ILE A 430 -0.14 -3.99 -3.02
CA ILE A 430 0.06 -3.61 -4.41
C ILE A 430 1.17 -2.57 -4.47
N ARG A 431 2.30 -2.96 -5.07
CA ARG A 431 3.47 -2.09 -5.28
C ARG A 431 3.33 -1.37 -6.61
N LEU A 432 3.11 -0.07 -6.55
CA LEU A 432 3.09 0.83 -7.67
C LEU A 432 4.52 1.33 -7.95
N ARG A 433 5.02 1.06 -9.16
CA ARG A 433 6.36 1.40 -9.61
C ARG A 433 6.34 2.37 -10.78
N CYS A 434 7.19 3.38 -10.70
CA CYS A 434 7.39 4.36 -11.76
C CYS A 434 8.10 3.74 -12.98
N ASP A 435 7.45 3.82 -14.14
CA ASP A 435 8.09 3.70 -15.44
C ASP A 435 7.41 4.68 -16.42
N PRO A 436 8.04 5.81 -16.78
CA PRO A 436 7.41 6.84 -17.60
C PRO A 436 7.12 6.38 -19.04
N LEU A 437 7.69 5.25 -19.49
CA LEU A 437 7.46 4.69 -20.82
C LEU A 437 6.17 3.83 -20.86
N ARG A 438 5.65 3.43 -19.70
CA ARG A 438 4.44 2.59 -19.57
C ARG A 438 3.19 3.46 -19.45
N VAL A 439 2.75 4.01 -20.58
CA VAL A 439 1.56 4.88 -20.66
C VAL A 439 0.26 4.10 -20.40
N GLY A 440 -0.80 4.79 -19.96
CA GLY A 440 -2.11 4.20 -19.65
C GLY A 440 -2.13 3.52 -18.28
N THR A 441 -2.87 2.41 -18.15
CA THR A 441 -2.88 1.62 -16.91
C THR A 441 -1.56 0.90 -16.67
N GLY A 442 -0.63 0.84 -17.63
CA GLY A 442 0.65 0.14 -17.46
C GLY A 442 0.49 -1.39 -17.39
N THR A 443 1.44 -2.06 -16.74
CA THR A 443 1.48 -3.53 -16.62
C THR A 443 1.33 -3.97 -15.17
N LEU A 444 0.36 -4.84 -14.94
CA LEU A 444 0.10 -5.49 -13.66
C LEU A 444 0.60 -6.94 -13.70
N ALA A 445 1.35 -7.35 -12.69
CA ALA A 445 1.96 -8.68 -12.62
C ALA A 445 1.93 -9.27 -11.21
N VAL A 446 1.88 -10.60 -11.16
CA VAL A 446 2.11 -11.40 -9.95
C VAL A 446 3.61 -11.71 -9.77
N PRO A 447 4.09 -12.03 -8.54
CA PRO A 447 5.48 -12.38 -8.30
C PRO A 447 5.91 -13.64 -9.05
N SER A 448 7.13 -13.67 -9.56
CA SER A 448 7.67 -14.86 -10.23
C SER A 448 7.88 -16.03 -9.27
N LYS A 449 8.25 -15.74 -8.01
CA LYS A 449 8.41 -16.74 -6.95
C LYS A 449 7.09 -17.34 -6.47
N CYS A 450 5.99 -16.62 -6.68
CA CYS A 450 4.66 -16.98 -6.18
C CYS A 450 3.64 -16.75 -7.30
N PRO A 451 3.58 -17.65 -8.30
CA PRO A 451 2.82 -17.46 -9.53
C PRO A 451 1.29 -17.46 -9.32
N GLU A 452 0.82 -17.95 -8.17
CA GLU A 452 -0.58 -17.86 -7.75
C GLU A 452 -0.94 -16.51 -7.12
N GLY A 453 0.02 -15.58 -7.03
CA GLY A 453 -0.14 -14.26 -6.43
C GLY A 453 0.10 -14.23 -4.91
N THR A 454 0.19 -15.39 -4.26
CA THR A 454 0.45 -15.55 -2.82
C THR A 454 1.48 -16.64 -2.56
N CYS A 455 2.26 -16.51 -1.48
CA CYS A 455 3.27 -17.49 -1.07
C CYS A 455 2.85 -18.27 0.19
N ASP A 456 1.97 -17.71 1.00
CA ASP A 456 1.52 -18.23 2.31
C ASP A 456 0.01 -18.58 2.31
N GLY A 457 -0.71 -18.29 1.22
CA GLY A 457 -2.16 -18.49 1.09
C GLY A 457 -3.01 -17.39 1.75
N CYS A 458 -2.40 -16.43 2.46
CA CYS A 458 -3.10 -15.36 3.17
C CYS A 458 -2.76 -13.97 2.63
N THR A 459 -1.53 -13.75 2.18
CA THR A 459 -1.04 -12.45 1.71
C THR A 459 -0.79 -12.51 0.21
N PHE A 460 -1.48 -11.63 -0.53
CA PHE A 460 -1.37 -11.51 -1.97
C PHE A 460 -0.52 -10.31 -2.35
N HIS A 461 0.38 -10.48 -3.30
CA HIS A 461 1.31 -9.43 -3.72
C HIS A 461 1.15 -9.15 -5.21
N PHE A 462 1.15 -7.88 -5.59
CA PHE A 462 1.11 -7.45 -6.99
C PHE A 462 2.11 -6.33 -7.24
N LEU A 463 2.71 -6.33 -8.43
CA LEU A 463 3.50 -5.21 -8.95
C LEU A 463 2.75 -4.57 -10.09
N TRP A 464 2.52 -3.27 -9.96
CA TRP A 464 1.88 -2.45 -10.96
C TRP A 464 2.88 -1.41 -11.47
N VAL A 465 3.40 -1.62 -12.68
CA VAL A 465 4.39 -0.74 -13.31
C VAL A 465 3.69 0.19 -14.30
N THR A 466 3.74 1.49 -14.07
CA THR A 466 3.01 2.49 -14.87
C THR A 466 3.67 3.86 -14.81
N ALA A 467 3.43 4.69 -15.82
CA ALA A 467 3.85 6.08 -15.86
C ALA A 467 3.18 6.91 -14.75
N GLU A 468 1.97 6.56 -14.35
CA GLU A 468 1.27 7.17 -13.22
C GLU A 468 1.87 6.77 -11.85
N GLY A 469 2.75 5.76 -11.83
CA GLY A 469 3.57 5.44 -10.66
C GLY A 469 4.72 6.42 -10.45
N CYS A 470 4.96 7.34 -11.38
CA CYS A 470 5.98 8.37 -11.30
C CYS A 470 5.44 9.66 -10.67
N PRO A 471 6.29 10.44 -9.96
CA PRO A 471 5.91 11.77 -9.52
C PRO A 471 5.68 12.71 -10.71
N ARG A 472 4.86 13.74 -10.49
CA ARG A 472 4.67 14.86 -11.42
C ARG A 472 6.00 15.55 -11.66
N CYS A 473 6.35 15.81 -12.93
CA CYS A 473 7.59 16.52 -13.24
C CYS A 473 7.56 17.93 -12.65
N SER A 474 8.73 18.36 -12.17
CA SER A 474 8.96 19.64 -11.50
C SER A 474 10.38 20.12 -11.80
N SER A 475 10.75 21.30 -11.29
CA SER A 475 12.10 21.88 -11.46
C SER A 475 13.26 20.97 -11.04
N SER A 476 13.05 20.04 -10.10
CA SER A 476 14.08 19.08 -9.69
C SER A 476 14.39 18.02 -10.75
N HIS A 477 13.49 17.81 -11.72
CA HIS A 477 13.57 16.73 -12.69
C HIS A 477 14.25 17.11 -14.00
N HIS A 478 14.52 18.39 -14.23
CA HIS A 478 15.26 18.86 -15.40
C HIS A 478 16.55 19.59 -14.98
N ARG A 479 17.47 19.75 -15.95
CA ARG A 479 18.69 20.54 -15.79
C ARG A 479 18.91 21.45 -17.01
N PRO A 480 19.48 22.65 -16.80
CA PRO A 480 19.89 23.49 -17.92
C PRO A 480 21.16 22.93 -18.57
N ILE A 481 21.20 22.96 -19.90
CA ILE A 481 22.39 22.85 -20.73
C ILE A 481 22.66 24.25 -21.27
N VAL A 482 23.72 24.86 -20.74
CA VAL A 482 24.17 26.19 -21.16
C VAL A 482 25.03 26.04 -22.41
N GLY A 483 24.57 26.59 -23.53
CA GLY A 483 25.31 26.59 -24.79
C GLY A 483 26.50 27.54 -24.79
N ALA A 484 27.38 27.38 -25.78
CA ALA A 484 28.50 28.30 -26.00
C ALA A 484 28.01 29.70 -26.41
N CYS A 485 28.81 30.72 -26.10
CA CYS A 485 28.56 32.09 -26.51
C CYS A 485 29.02 32.32 -27.96
N ILE A 486 28.09 32.37 -28.91
CA ILE A 486 28.39 32.51 -30.35
C ILE A 486 27.73 33.80 -30.85
N GLY A 487 28.52 34.71 -31.43
CA GLY A 487 28.00 35.98 -31.96
C GLY A 487 27.37 36.90 -30.90
N GLY A 488 27.80 36.80 -29.64
CA GLY A 488 27.24 37.58 -28.52
C GLY A 488 25.96 37.01 -27.92
N VAL A 489 25.53 35.83 -28.37
CA VAL A 489 24.29 35.16 -27.93
C VAL A 489 24.61 33.82 -27.30
N GLN A 490 24.07 33.58 -26.10
CA GLN A 490 24.13 32.31 -25.38
C GLN A 490 22.73 31.72 -25.30
N LYS A 491 22.62 30.46 -25.70
CA LYS A 491 21.36 29.72 -25.70
C LYS A 491 21.40 28.67 -24.58
N THR A 492 20.46 28.74 -23.65
CA THR A 492 20.29 27.75 -22.58
C THR A 492 19.06 26.89 -22.90
N THR A 493 19.27 25.60 -23.13
CA THR A 493 18.21 24.61 -23.32
C THR A 493 18.02 23.80 -22.05
N TYR A 494 16.83 23.24 -21.86
CA TYR A 494 16.54 22.39 -20.70
C TYR A 494 16.35 20.95 -21.17
N VAL A 495 16.92 20.02 -20.42
CA VAL A 495 16.74 18.58 -20.66
C VAL A 495 16.32 17.88 -19.38
N TRP A 496 15.55 16.81 -19.52
CA TRP A 496 15.26 15.91 -18.40
C TRP A 496 16.54 15.30 -17.85
N ARG A 497 16.58 15.07 -16.54
CA ARG A 497 17.63 14.26 -15.93
C ARG A 497 17.46 12.80 -16.35
N GLU A 498 18.58 12.11 -16.54
CA GLU A 498 18.61 10.68 -16.89
C GLU A 498 18.99 9.86 -15.64
N PRO A 499 18.25 8.78 -15.33
CA PRO A 499 17.02 8.34 -15.99
C PRO A 499 15.84 9.27 -15.68
N ARG A 500 14.90 9.38 -16.62
CA ARG A 500 13.67 10.16 -16.42
C ARG A 500 12.80 9.41 -15.41
N LEU A 501 12.57 10.01 -14.24
CA LEU A 501 11.76 9.44 -13.14
C LEU A 501 10.55 10.32 -12.82
N CYS A 502 9.93 10.91 -13.84
CA CYS A 502 8.74 11.74 -13.68
C CYS A 502 7.82 11.67 -14.90
N HIS A 503 6.53 11.85 -14.67
CA HIS A 503 5.49 11.82 -15.70
C HIS A 503 4.46 12.94 -15.51
N GLY A 504 4.01 13.56 -16.60
CA GLY A 504 3.12 14.73 -16.54
C GLY A 504 3.75 15.92 -15.80
N GLY A 505 2.93 16.84 -15.29
CA GLY A 505 3.40 18.01 -14.54
C GLY A 505 3.96 19.11 -15.42
N ASP A 506 5.04 19.75 -14.96
CA ASP A 506 5.67 20.86 -15.68
C ASP A 506 6.27 20.39 -17.02
N ALA A 507 6.05 21.17 -18.08
CA ALA A 507 6.76 20.97 -19.34
C ALA A 507 8.22 21.44 -19.21
N LEU A 508 9.10 20.97 -20.10
CA LEU A 508 10.44 21.54 -20.19
C LEU A 508 10.33 23.05 -20.45
N PRO A 509 11.04 23.89 -19.68
CA PRO A 509 11.02 25.33 -19.92
C PRO A 509 11.48 25.65 -21.35
N PRO A 510 10.93 26.72 -21.97
CA PRO A 510 11.37 27.15 -23.28
C PRO A 510 12.84 27.56 -23.26
N GLN A 511 13.48 27.50 -24.43
CA GLN A 511 14.87 27.92 -24.59
C GLN A 511 15.05 29.38 -24.17
N VAL A 512 16.01 29.64 -23.29
CA VAL A 512 16.34 30.99 -22.82
C VAL A 512 17.52 31.51 -23.64
N ILE A 513 17.40 32.73 -24.17
CA ILE A 513 18.43 33.40 -24.95
C ILE A 513 18.95 34.59 -24.13
N GLN A 514 20.25 34.62 -23.86
CA GLN A 514 20.90 35.67 -23.08
C GLN A 514 22.08 36.27 -23.86
N ALA A 515 22.31 37.57 -23.67
CA ALA A 515 23.49 38.23 -24.19
C ALA A 515 24.73 37.76 -23.42
N CYS A 516 25.80 37.46 -24.14
CA CYS A 516 27.04 36.94 -23.56
C CYS A 516 28.25 37.56 -24.26
N ARG A 517 29.43 37.46 -23.62
CA ARG A 517 30.69 37.93 -24.19
C ARG A 517 31.61 36.74 -24.40
N SER A 518 32.07 36.52 -25.63
CA SER A 518 32.90 35.36 -25.97
C SER A 518 34.33 35.50 -25.42
N VAL A 519 34.93 34.37 -25.05
CA VAL A 519 36.34 34.30 -24.61
C VAL A 519 37.29 34.66 -25.78
N ASP A 520 36.86 34.43 -27.01
CA ASP A 520 37.57 34.75 -28.25
C ASP A 520 37.86 36.26 -28.41
N PHE A 521 37.01 37.14 -27.86
CA PHE A 521 37.29 38.58 -27.80
C PHE A 521 38.53 38.88 -26.93
N TRP A 522 38.63 38.26 -25.76
CA TRP A 522 39.77 38.44 -24.86
C TRP A 522 41.05 37.80 -25.40
N LEU A 523 40.94 36.66 -26.09
CA LEU A 523 42.08 36.01 -26.75
C LEU A 523 42.64 36.89 -27.89
N LYS A 524 41.78 37.45 -28.75
CA LYS A 524 42.18 38.34 -29.85
C LYS A 524 42.84 39.63 -29.34
N VAL A 525 42.32 40.21 -28.26
CA VAL A 525 42.94 41.38 -27.60
C VAL A 525 44.30 41.02 -26.99
N GLY A 526 44.43 39.82 -26.40
CA GLY A 526 45.70 39.33 -25.87
C GLY A 526 46.76 39.15 -26.95
N ILE A 527 46.41 38.49 -28.07
CA ILE A 527 47.33 38.25 -29.19
C ILE A 527 47.74 39.58 -29.85
N SER A 528 46.80 40.51 -30.07
CA SER A 528 47.13 41.81 -30.68
C SER A 528 48.03 42.68 -29.81
N THR A 529 47.82 42.66 -28.49
CA THR A 529 48.67 43.38 -27.55
C THR A 529 50.06 42.75 -27.49
N GLY A 530 50.13 41.41 -27.45
CA GLY A 530 51.40 40.67 -27.44
C GLY A 530 52.24 40.90 -28.70
N THR A 531 51.62 40.87 -29.89
CA THR A 531 52.34 41.13 -31.16
C THR A 531 52.82 42.58 -31.25
N CYS A 532 52.02 43.55 -30.79
CA CYS A 532 52.43 44.96 -30.78
C CYS A 532 53.66 45.18 -29.88
N VAL A 533 53.69 44.57 -28.70
CA VAL A 533 54.85 44.62 -27.78
C VAL A 533 56.08 43.95 -28.39
N ALA A 534 55.93 42.78 -29.02
CA ALA A 534 57.04 42.09 -29.67
C ALA A 534 57.67 42.92 -30.81
N VAL A 535 56.85 43.57 -31.63
CA VAL A 535 57.33 44.47 -32.71
C VAL A 535 58.04 45.68 -32.14
N LEU A 536 57.50 46.30 -31.07
CA LEU A 536 58.16 47.41 -30.37
C LEU A 536 59.52 47.01 -29.81
N LEU A 537 59.63 45.84 -29.19
CA LEU A 537 60.90 45.33 -28.67
C LEU A 537 61.91 45.05 -29.79
N ALA A 538 61.47 44.47 -30.91
CA ALA A 538 62.34 44.26 -32.07
C ALA A 538 62.83 45.58 -32.68
N ALA A 539 61.96 46.59 -32.78
CA ALA A 539 62.33 47.92 -33.28
C ALA A 539 63.32 48.62 -32.34
N LEU A 540 63.13 48.51 -31.02
CA LEU A 540 64.07 49.02 -30.03
C LEU A 540 65.42 48.29 -30.10
N ALA A 541 65.42 46.97 -30.23
CA ALA A 541 66.64 46.18 -30.40
C ALA A 541 67.39 46.59 -31.69
N ALA A 542 66.70 46.77 -32.81
CA ALA A 542 67.28 47.25 -34.06
C ALA A 542 67.80 48.70 -33.95
N TYR A 543 67.09 49.58 -33.23
CA TYR A 543 67.52 50.94 -32.95
C TYR A 543 68.82 50.94 -32.13
N PHE A 544 68.89 50.16 -31.06
CA PHE A 544 70.09 50.03 -30.24
C PHE A 544 71.25 49.40 -31.03
N TRP A 545 71.01 48.36 -31.82
CA TRP A 545 72.00 47.74 -32.71
C TRP A 545 72.61 48.73 -33.70
N LYS A 546 71.77 49.56 -34.33
CA LYS A 546 72.23 50.59 -35.27
C LYS A 546 72.98 51.71 -34.56
N LYS A 547 72.63 52.01 -33.31
CA LYS A 547 73.31 53.00 -32.48
C LYS A 547 74.67 52.51 -31.97
N THR A 548 74.80 51.22 -31.64
CA THR A 548 76.08 50.60 -31.24
C THR A 548 77.06 50.47 -32.41
N GLN A 549 76.61 50.15 -33.62
CA GLN A 549 77.48 50.22 -34.82
C GLN A 549 78.04 51.64 -35.06
N LYS A 550 77.28 52.68 -34.73
CA LYS A 550 77.73 54.07 -34.86
C LYS A 550 78.79 54.46 -33.81
N LEU A 551 78.91 53.69 -32.73
CA LEU A 551 79.95 53.84 -31.71
C LEU A 551 81.23 53.08 -32.10
N GLU A 552 81.14 51.86 -32.64
CA GLU A 552 82.33 51.10 -33.09
C GLU A 552 83.12 51.80 -34.21
N TYR A 553 82.45 52.48 -35.15
CA TYR A 553 83.12 53.27 -36.19
C TYR A 553 83.92 54.47 -35.62
N LYS A 554 83.60 54.93 -34.41
CA LYS A 554 84.33 56.02 -33.74
C LYS A 554 85.49 55.53 -32.85
N TYR A 555 85.47 54.28 -32.40
CA TYR A 555 86.58 53.69 -31.63
C TYR A 555 87.65 53.04 -32.52
N SER A 556 87.31 52.52 -33.72
CA SER A 556 88.33 51.98 -34.65
C SER A 556 89.23 53.06 -35.28
N LYS A 557 88.76 54.33 -35.35
CA LYS A 557 89.57 55.45 -35.85
C LYS A 557 90.59 56.00 -34.83
N LEU A 558 90.46 55.67 -33.55
CA LEU A 558 91.43 56.07 -32.50
C LEU A 558 92.47 55.00 -32.20
N VAL A 559 92.22 53.73 -32.56
CA VAL A 559 93.19 52.63 -32.38
C VAL A 559 94.26 52.60 -33.49
N MET A 560 94.02 53.23 -34.65
CA MET A 560 95.03 53.32 -35.72
C MET A 560 96.08 54.43 -35.54
N ASP A 561 95.82 55.50 -34.77
CA ASP A 561 96.82 56.56 -34.50
C ASP A 561 97.74 56.23 -33.30
N ALA A 562 97.37 55.26 -32.46
CA ALA A 562 98.16 54.87 -31.27
C ALA A 562 99.20 53.76 -31.55
N ALA A 563 99.17 53.11 -32.72
CA ALA A 563 100.07 51.99 -33.06
C ALA A 563 101.38 52.41 -33.76
N ALA A 564 101.64 53.71 -33.93
CA ALA A 564 102.81 54.24 -34.63
C ALA A 564 103.95 54.75 -33.72
N ARG A 565 103.90 54.50 -32.40
CA ARG A 565 105.01 54.81 -31.50
C ARG A 565 105.27 53.69 -30.48
N GLU A 566 106.57 53.47 -30.28
CA GLU A 566 107.23 52.69 -29.22
C GLU A 566 107.53 51.21 -29.50
N THR A 567 108.61 51.03 -30.25
CA THR A 567 109.73 50.15 -29.89
C THR A 567 110.46 50.71 -28.64
N ASP A 568 110.48 49.98 -27.52
CA ASP A 568 111.74 49.48 -26.92
C ASP A 568 111.51 48.55 -25.71
N ALA A 569 112.49 47.69 -25.48
CA ALA A 569 112.48 46.46 -24.71
C ALA A 569 112.37 46.58 -23.17
N THR A 570 111.83 45.55 -22.50
CA THR A 570 112.57 44.57 -21.67
C THR A 570 111.63 43.55 -20.99
N SER A 571 112.07 42.29 -20.94
CA SER A 571 111.44 41.09 -20.34
C SER A 571 111.98 40.85 -18.90
N PRO A 572 111.78 39.70 -18.20
CA PRO A 572 110.82 38.57 -18.28
C PRO A 572 110.25 38.15 -16.88
N ASP A 573 109.70 36.92 -16.83
CA ASP A 573 109.49 35.98 -15.70
C ASP A 573 108.02 35.75 -15.31
N SER A 574 107.50 34.53 -15.10
CA SER A 574 108.02 33.16 -15.19
C SER A 574 106.86 32.20 -14.84
N CYS A 575 106.80 31.03 -15.51
CA CYS A 575 106.32 29.70 -15.04
C CYS A 575 104.89 29.52 -14.47
N ALA A 576 104.22 28.35 -14.53
CA ALA A 576 104.48 26.99 -15.01
C ALA A 576 103.14 26.19 -14.82
N ILE A 577 102.66 25.42 -15.81
CA ILE A 577 102.73 23.93 -15.95
C ILE A 577 101.69 23.20 -15.08
N MET A 578 100.62 22.66 -15.71
CA MET A 578 100.31 21.22 -15.98
C MET A 578 99.86 20.44 -14.71
N GLU A 579 99.04 19.39 -14.68
CA GLU A 579 98.37 18.45 -15.59
C GLU A 579 97.53 17.53 -14.67
N GLY A 580 96.67 16.68 -15.24
CA GLY A 580 96.11 15.50 -14.56
C GLY A 580 94.62 15.66 -14.22
N GLU A 581 93.66 15.33 -15.10
CA GLU A 581 93.35 14.02 -15.72
C GLU A 581 92.61 13.06 -14.74
N ASP A 582 91.30 13.02 -14.97
CA ASP A 582 90.39 11.87 -15.11
C ASP A 582 89.97 10.93 -13.98
N ALA A 583 88.74 10.44 -14.23
CA ALA A 583 88.13 9.15 -13.92
C ALA A 583 87.22 9.15 -12.67
N GLU A 584 85.89 9.26 -12.85
CA GLU A 584 84.90 8.17 -13.08
C GLU A 584 84.40 7.59 -11.73
N ASP A 585 83.17 7.15 -11.48
CA ASP A 585 81.87 7.17 -12.17
C ASP A 585 80.76 6.89 -11.11
N GLU A 586 79.57 7.42 -11.38
CA GLU A 586 78.24 6.82 -11.20
C GLU A 586 77.82 6.05 -9.90
N LEU A 587 76.80 6.57 -9.18
CA LEU A 587 75.47 5.92 -9.05
C LEU A 587 74.42 6.80 -8.32
N LEU A 588 73.20 6.68 -8.82
CA LEU A 588 71.97 7.41 -8.52
C LEU A 588 71.39 7.16 -7.11
N PHE A 589 70.81 8.20 -6.50
CA PHE A 589 69.44 8.19 -5.94
C PHE A 589 68.86 9.62 -5.87
N ALA A 590 67.57 9.72 -6.18
CA ALA A 590 66.81 10.91 -6.55
C ALA A 590 66.50 11.93 -5.43
N THR A 591 66.33 13.21 -5.77
CA THR A 591 65.06 13.96 -5.57
C THR A 591 65.10 15.37 -6.23
N GLU A 592 63.91 15.83 -6.64
CA GLU A 592 63.59 16.80 -7.69
C GLU A 592 63.86 18.30 -7.44
N MET A 593 63.87 19.03 -8.57
CA MET A 593 63.54 20.45 -8.74
C MET A 593 62.04 20.75 -8.47
N SER A 594 61.70 21.99 -8.15
CA SER A 594 60.92 22.87 -9.07
C SER A 594 60.21 24.03 -8.35
N LEU A 595 60.52 25.24 -8.82
CA LEU A 595 59.73 26.45 -8.64
C LEU A 595 58.38 26.30 -9.34
N PHE A 596 57.26 26.53 -8.65
CA PHE A 596 56.15 27.37 -9.13
C PHE A 596 55.09 27.54 -8.02
N GLY A 597 54.68 28.79 -7.81
CA GLY A 597 53.36 29.11 -7.27
C GLY A 597 53.35 29.69 -5.86
N LYS A 598 53.24 31.02 -5.78
CA LYS A 598 52.12 31.72 -5.13
C LYS A 598 52.47 33.20 -5.02
N LEU A 599 51.81 34.04 -5.82
CA LEU A 599 51.41 35.39 -5.47
C LEU A 599 50.50 35.95 -6.57
N LYS A 600 49.23 36.12 -6.21
CA LYS A 600 48.26 36.96 -6.91
C LYS A 600 48.10 38.20 -6.03
N ALA A 601 48.29 39.37 -6.60
CA ALA A 601 48.16 40.66 -5.92
C ALA A 601 47.36 41.64 -6.78
N LEU A 602 46.61 42.50 -6.09
CA LEU A 602 46.07 43.82 -6.49
C LEU A 602 44.84 43.77 -7.42
N THR A 603 43.76 44.52 -7.18
CA THR A 603 43.66 45.92 -6.76
C THR A 603 42.32 46.23 -6.08
N ALA A 604 42.32 47.07 -5.04
CA ALA A 604 41.24 48.03 -4.80
C ALA A 604 41.74 49.23 -3.98
N LYS A 605 41.53 50.44 -4.53
CA LYS A 605 41.82 51.75 -3.93
C LYS A 605 40.47 52.43 -3.68
N ARG A 606 40.17 52.82 -2.44
CA ARG A 606 39.30 53.97 -2.09
C ARG A 606 39.51 54.39 -0.63
N MET A 607 39.55 55.69 -0.41
CA MET A 607 39.76 56.46 0.83
C MET A 607 38.45 56.53 1.68
N PRO A 608 38.34 57.40 2.71
CA PRO A 608 38.88 57.28 4.07
C PRO A 608 37.77 57.46 5.15
N ASP A 609 38.20 57.60 6.41
CA ASP A 609 37.50 58.18 7.58
C ASP A 609 36.66 57.25 8.49
N GLY A 610 37.04 57.27 9.77
CA GLY A 610 36.17 56.91 10.89
C GLY A 610 36.84 56.10 12.01
N PHE A 611 37.49 56.81 12.95
CA PHE A 611 37.60 56.55 14.40
C PHE A 611 36.78 55.36 14.97
N ASP A 612 37.17 54.59 15.99
CA ASP A 612 38.16 54.74 17.04
C ASP A 612 38.35 53.37 17.75
N SER A 613 39.49 53.21 18.42
CA SER A 613 39.82 52.39 19.62
C SER A 613 39.12 51.03 19.87
N VAL A 614 39.84 49.90 19.85
CA VAL A 614 40.68 49.29 20.93
C VAL A 614 39.95 48.18 21.70
N PRO A 615 40.67 47.10 22.10
CA PRO A 615 40.19 45.72 22.07
C PRO A 615 40.21 45.02 23.44
N LEU A 616 39.57 43.85 23.55
CA LEU A 616 39.91 42.80 24.52
C LEU A 616 39.67 41.44 23.81
N LYS A 617 40.69 40.62 23.50
CA LYS A 617 41.45 39.69 24.38
C LYS A 617 40.51 38.97 25.37
N THR A 618 40.48 37.65 25.53
CA THR A 618 41.53 36.62 25.34
C THR A 618 40.92 35.21 25.49
N SER A 619 41.67 34.22 25.00
CA SER A 619 41.94 32.88 25.59
C SER A 619 40.75 31.93 25.81
N SER A 620 40.56 30.92 24.95
CA SER A 620 41.29 29.62 24.91
C SER A 620 40.69 28.57 25.84
N SER A 621 40.33 27.43 25.22
CA SER A 621 40.55 26.02 25.63
C SER A 621 40.36 25.67 27.11
N SER A 622 39.76 24.58 27.53
CA SER A 622 39.33 23.31 26.93
C SER A 622 38.82 22.47 28.14
N THR A 623 37.97 21.48 27.90
CA THR A 623 37.89 20.17 28.62
C THR A 623 37.96 20.19 30.17
N ASP A 624 37.06 19.62 30.95
CA ASP A 624 36.46 18.30 30.80
C ASP A 624 35.52 18.06 32.00
N ARG A 625 34.53 17.20 31.77
CA ARG A 625 33.95 16.16 32.64
C ARG A 625 33.42 16.43 34.07
N GLU A 626 32.21 15.86 34.20
CA GLU A 626 31.66 15.07 35.32
C GLU A 626 31.04 15.81 36.52
N LEU A 627 29.71 15.89 36.50
CA LEU A 627 28.90 14.88 37.22
C LEU A 627 27.73 14.39 36.35
#